data_AF-A0A520LMY4-F1
#
_entry.id   AF-A0A520LMY4-F1
#
_cell.length_a   1.000
_cell.length_b   1.000
_cell.length_c   1.000
_cell.angle_alpha   90.00
_cell.angle_beta   90.00
_cell.angle_gamma   90.00
#
_symmetry.space_group_name_H-M   'P 1'
#
loop_
_entity.id
_entity.type
_entity.pdbx_description
1 polymer ?
#
loop_
_entity_poly.entity_id
_entity_poly.type
_entity_poly.pdbx_seq_one_letter_code
_entity_poly.pdbx_strand_id
1 'polypeptide(L)'
;MAHQPWTHSLVTLMAATPLLVIGALGLTSDPRAPMAPGRQSTEGVSRTRLSEQLAEREIELDQRREAQTLLQEFIRGQMARHYWGGFSPSLADLGLTVPRRLDTRVDRDLLTTTLRVLPRRGSEAYLVGIERRGGQLTSWSCRGRKDQIGSRRQTGCPEGWTLLDVQ
;
A
#
# COMPACT_ATOMS: atom_id res chain seq x y z
N MET A 1 23.32 -55.63 -22.21
CA MET A 1 22.45 -54.95 -21.23
C MET A 1 23.34 -53.95 -20.50
N ALA A 2 23.21 -52.63 -20.55
CA ALA A 2 22.20 -51.73 -21.07
C ALA A 2 22.90 -50.49 -21.66
N HIS A 3 22.25 -49.84 -22.61
CA HIS A 3 22.65 -48.56 -23.18
C HIS A 3 22.37 -47.43 -22.17
N GLN A 4 23.29 -46.47 -22.00
CA GLN A 4 22.86 -45.07 -21.92
C GLN A 4 24.00 -44.06 -22.23
N PRO A 5 23.74 -43.06 -23.11
CA PRO A 5 24.76 -42.23 -23.74
C PRO A 5 25.05 -40.90 -23.03
N TRP A 6 26.21 -40.34 -23.38
CA TRP A 6 26.60 -38.95 -23.17
C TRP A 6 25.65 -37.96 -23.85
N THR A 7 25.27 -36.91 -23.12
CA THR A 7 24.84 -35.62 -23.71
C THR A 7 25.20 -34.44 -22.79
N HIS A 8 26.44 -33.97 -22.90
CA HIS A 8 26.70 -32.53 -22.72
C HIS A 8 26.34 -31.85 -24.04
N SER A 9 25.27 -31.05 -24.08
CA SER A 9 25.06 -29.92 -25.04
C SER A 9 23.58 -29.53 -25.10
N LEU A 10 23.08 -28.73 -24.16
CA LEU A 10 21.79 -28.02 -24.34
C LEU A 10 21.73 -26.71 -23.52
N VAL A 11 22.81 -25.94 -23.44
CA VAL A 11 22.81 -24.63 -22.73
C VAL A 11 22.98 -23.43 -23.68
N THR A 12 23.12 -23.62 -24.99
CA THR A 12 23.63 -22.52 -25.85
C THR A 12 22.85 -22.25 -27.15
N LEU A 13 21.55 -22.56 -27.24
CA LEU A 13 20.78 -22.31 -28.48
C LEU A 13 19.30 -22.00 -28.25
N MET A 14 18.97 -21.09 -27.32
CA MET A 14 17.61 -20.53 -27.19
C MET A 14 17.66 -19.02 -26.92
N ALA A 15 18.39 -18.29 -27.76
CA ALA A 15 18.45 -16.83 -27.70
C ALA A 15 18.61 -16.23 -29.10
N ALA A 16 17.77 -16.61 -30.07
CA ALA A 16 17.83 -15.99 -31.41
C ALA A 16 16.55 -16.07 -32.26
N THR A 17 15.36 -16.28 -31.68
CA THR A 17 14.13 -16.52 -32.49
C THR A 17 12.84 -15.91 -31.90
N PRO A 18 12.84 -14.61 -31.52
CA PRO A 18 11.59 -13.85 -31.69
C PRO A 18 11.72 -12.49 -32.39
N LEU A 19 12.93 -12.03 -32.75
CA LEU A 19 13.14 -10.67 -33.28
C LEU A 19 12.79 -10.47 -34.78
N LEU A 20 12.43 -11.52 -35.52
CA LEU A 20 12.24 -11.44 -36.98
C LEU A 20 10.79 -11.25 -37.45
N VAL A 21 9.79 -11.27 -36.56
CA VAL A 21 8.36 -11.17 -36.97
C VAL A 21 7.80 -9.74 -36.89
N ILE A 22 8.49 -8.80 -36.20
CA ILE A 22 8.00 -7.41 -36.05
C ILE A 22 8.44 -6.50 -37.23
N GLY A 23 9.32 -6.98 -38.13
CA GLY A 23 9.92 -6.15 -39.18
C GLY A 23 9.14 -5.98 -40.50
N ALA A 24 8.09 -6.76 -40.76
CA ALA A 24 7.47 -6.81 -42.11
C ALA A 24 6.09 -6.12 -42.24
N LEU A 25 5.50 -5.61 -41.15
CA LEU A 25 4.18 -4.96 -41.19
C LEU A 25 4.23 -3.42 -41.33
N GLY A 26 5.42 -2.83 -41.52
CA GLY A 26 5.61 -1.37 -41.55
C GLY A 26 5.65 -0.70 -42.93
N LEU A 27 5.54 -1.44 -44.04
CA LEU A 27 5.84 -0.90 -45.38
C LEU A 27 4.63 -0.58 -46.27
N THR A 28 3.41 -0.67 -45.77
CA THR A 28 2.21 -0.24 -46.52
C THR A 28 1.33 0.66 -45.65
N SER A 29 1.81 1.87 -45.35
CA SER A 29 0.96 2.93 -44.82
C SER A 29 1.31 4.21 -45.55
N ASP A 30 0.53 4.44 -46.60
CA ASP A 30 0.53 5.59 -47.49
C ASP A 30 0.30 6.89 -46.68
N PRO A 31 1.26 7.83 -46.60
CA PRO A 31 1.07 9.05 -45.82
C PRO A 31 0.62 10.18 -46.75
N ARG A 32 -0.63 10.11 -47.24
CA ARG A 32 -1.34 11.30 -47.76
C ARG A 32 -2.79 11.29 -47.30
N ALA A 33 -2.99 11.39 -45.99
CA ALA A 33 -4.25 11.89 -45.45
C ALA A 33 -4.19 13.43 -45.41
N PRO A 34 -5.15 14.14 -46.03
CA PRO A 34 -5.21 15.59 -45.93
C PRO A 34 -5.44 15.98 -44.47
N MET A 35 -4.59 16.88 -44.00
CA MET A 35 -4.60 17.45 -42.66
C MET A 35 -5.94 18.15 -42.43
N ALA A 36 -6.86 17.49 -41.74
CA ALA A 36 -8.06 18.11 -41.21
C ALA A 36 -7.69 18.84 -39.90
N PRO A 37 -7.83 20.18 -39.81
CA PRO A 37 -7.60 20.89 -38.56
C PRO A 37 -8.85 20.70 -37.69
N GLY A 38 -8.82 19.72 -36.79
CA GLY A 38 -9.99 19.47 -35.92
C GLY A 38 -9.84 18.44 -34.79
N ARG A 39 -8.62 18.02 -34.40
CA ARG A 39 -8.42 16.99 -33.35
C ARG A 39 -7.58 17.40 -32.15
N GLN A 40 -7.16 18.66 -32.04
CA GLN A 40 -6.30 19.10 -30.92
C GLN A 40 -7.04 19.25 -29.58
N SER A 41 -8.38 19.42 -29.60
CA SER A 41 -9.17 19.67 -28.39
C SER A 41 -9.47 18.42 -27.56
N THR A 42 -9.64 17.24 -28.18
CA THR A 42 -9.95 15.99 -27.44
C THR A 42 -8.73 15.32 -26.84
N GLU A 43 -7.56 15.40 -27.50
CA GLU A 43 -6.30 14.90 -26.95
C GLU A 43 -5.79 15.73 -25.77
N GLY A 44 -5.91 17.06 -25.84
CA GLY A 44 -5.55 17.95 -24.72
C GLY A 44 -6.39 17.69 -23.47
N VAL A 45 -7.72 17.58 -23.63
CA VAL A 45 -8.65 17.28 -22.51
C VAL A 45 -8.44 15.88 -21.94
N SER A 46 -8.05 14.90 -22.77
CA SER A 46 -7.78 13.54 -22.28
C SER A 46 -6.47 13.46 -21.48
N ARG A 47 -5.44 14.20 -21.90
CA ARG A 47 -4.15 14.28 -21.19
C ARG A 47 -4.30 14.99 -19.84
N THR A 48 -5.07 16.08 -19.76
CA THR A 48 -5.30 16.78 -18.48
C THR A 48 -6.06 15.90 -17.50
N ARG A 49 -7.16 15.25 -17.92
CA ARG A 49 -7.89 14.29 -17.08
C ARG A 49 -7.02 13.14 -16.58
N LEU A 50 -6.16 12.59 -17.44
CA LEU A 50 -5.22 11.53 -17.02
C LEU A 50 -4.22 12.06 -15.99
N SER A 51 -3.65 13.26 -16.20
CA SER A 51 -2.69 13.83 -15.25
C SER A 51 -3.31 14.12 -13.88
N GLU A 52 -4.56 14.57 -13.85
CA GLU A 52 -5.31 14.76 -12.59
C GLU A 52 -5.56 13.43 -11.87
N GLN A 53 -5.95 12.39 -12.61
CA GLN A 53 -6.14 11.05 -12.04
C GLN A 53 -4.85 10.48 -11.45
N LEU A 54 -3.72 10.67 -12.14
CA LEU A 54 -2.41 10.23 -11.64
C LEU A 54 -1.99 11.02 -10.40
N ALA A 55 -2.20 12.34 -10.38
CA ALA A 55 -1.91 13.17 -9.22
C ALA A 55 -2.73 12.74 -7.99
N GLU A 56 -4.03 12.45 -8.17
CA GLU A 56 -4.89 11.95 -7.09
C GLU A 56 -4.40 10.58 -6.58
N ARG A 57 -4.00 9.69 -7.49
CA ARG A 57 -3.45 8.39 -7.14
C ARG A 57 -2.15 8.50 -6.34
N GLU A 58 -1.26 9.41 -6.71
CA GLU A 58 -0.02 9.60 -5.95
C GLU A 58 -0.31 10.12 -4.53
N ILE A 59 -1.26 11.04 -4.37
CA ILE A 59 -1.69 11.53 -3.05
C ILE A 59 -2.24 10.39 -2.19
N GLU A 60 -3.05 9.50 -2.77
CA GLU A 60 -3.59 8.34 -2.07
C GLU A 60 -2.47 7.37 -1.64
N LEU A 61 -1.50 7.10 -2.51
CA LEU A 61 -0.35 6.25 -2.20
C LEU A 61 0.54 6.85 -1.12
N ASP A 62 0.77 8.17 -1.16
CA ASP A 62 1.54 8.88 -0.16
C ASP A 62 0.86 8.82 1.22
N GLN A 63 -0.45 9.07 1.30
CA GLN A 63 -1.20 8.93 2.55
C GLN A 63 -1.20 7.50 3.10
N ARG A 64 -1.21 6.48 2.22
CA ARG A 64 -1.06 5.08 2.64
C ARG A 64 0.30 4.84 3.28
N ARG A 65 1.39 5.36 2.70
CA ARG A 65 2.74 5.25 3.26
C ARG A 65 2.82 5.94 4.62
N GLU A 66 2.33 7.18 4.71
CA GLU A 66 2.27 7.93 5.97
C GLU A 66 1.50 7.17 7.06
N ALA A 67 0.35 6.57 6.71
CA ALA A 67 -0.44 5.80 7.66
C ALA A 67 0.34 4.59 8.19
N GLN A 68 0.97 3.81 7.30
CA GLN A 68 1.75 2.62 7.68
C GLN A 68 2.95 2.96 8.55
N THR A 69 3.69 4.03 8.22
CA THR A 69 4.78 4.54 9.06
C THR A 69 4.26 4.91 10.44
N LEU A 70 3.13 5.61 10.55
CA LEU A 70 2.55 5.96 11.83
C LEU A 70 2.13 4.72 12.65
N LEU A 71 1.61 3.66 12.02
CA LEU A 71 1.29 2.41 12.74
C LEU A 71 2.55 1.77 13.34
N GLN A 72 3.63 1.70 12.55
CA GLN A 72 4.91 1.13 12.95
C GLN A 72 5.53 1.92 14.12
N GLU A 73 5.56 3.24 14.02
CA GLU A 73 6.06 4.12 15.09
C GLU A 73 5.21 4.01 16.35
N PHE A 74 3.89 3.94 16.22
CA PHE A 74 3.00 3.73 17.35
C PHE A 74 3.27 2.40 18.07
N ILE A 75 3.45 1.29 17.34
CA ILE A 75 3.81 0.00 17.94
C ILE A 75 5.10 0.14 18.73
N ARG A 76 6.16 0.67 18.11
CA ARG A 76 7.47 0.82 18.76
C ARG A 76 7.38 1.70 20.01
N GLY A 77 6.70 2.84 19.90
CA GLY A 77 6.49 3.77 21.00
C GLY A 77 5.74 3.12 22.16
N GLN A 78 4.63 2.41 21.89
CA GLN A 78 3.84 1.76 22.93
C GLN A 78 4.57 0.58 23.59
N MET A 79 5.27 -0.24 22.80
CA MET A 79 6.09 -1.33 23.31
C MET A 79 7.17 -0.81 24.27
N ALA A 80 7.87 0.27 23.90
CA ALA A 80 8.87 0.90 24.75
C ALA A 80 8.24 1.54 26.00
N ARG A 81 7.19 2.35 25.81
CA ARG A 81 6.50 3.08 26.89
C ARG A 81 5.90 2.14 27.94
N HIS A 82 5.49 0.93 27.56
CA HIS A 82 4.93 -0.06 28.46
C HIS A 82 5.85 -0.38 29.63
N TYR A 83 7.15 -0.55 29.38
CA TYR A 83 8.15 -0.86 30.42
C TYR A 83 8.33 0.27 31.45
N TRP A 84 7.83 1.46 31.14
CA TRP A 84 7.85 2.64 32.02
C TRP A 84 6.49 2.90 32.69
N GLY A 85 5.65 1.88 32.87
CA GLY A 85 4.43 1.97 33.67
C GLY A 85 3.11 1.98 32.90
N GLY A 86 3.08 1.50 31.66
CA GLY A 86 1.83 1.26 30.91
C GLY A 86 1.77 1.92 29.54
N PHE A 87 0.61 1.81 28.87
CA PHE A 87 0.40 2.39 27.55
C PHE A 87 0.15 3.90 27.59
N SER A 88 0.69 4.61 26.61
CA SER A 88 0.45 6.04 26.40
C SER A 88 -1.00 6.32 25.99
N PRO A 89 -1.63 7.38 26.53
CA PRO A 89 -2.97 7.81 26.11
C PRO A 89 -2.98 8.57 24.79
N SER A 90 -1.84 9.07 24.32
CA SER A 90 -1.78 9.95 23.14
C SER A 90 -0.54 9.72 22.29
N LEU A 91 -0.60 10.16 21.04
CA LEU A 91 0.55 10.15 20.12
C LEU A 91 1.62 11.16 20.54
N ALA A 92 1.22 12.32 21.07
CA ALA A 92 2.13 13.35 21.53
C ALA A 92 3.01 12.88 22.71
N ASP A 93 2.45 12.12 23.64
CA ASP A 93 3.19 11.53 24.77
C ASP A 93 4.19 10.45 24.32
N LEU A 94 4.02 9.90 23.12
CA LEU A 94 4.98 9.01 22.46
C LEU A 94 6.01 9.78 21.62
N GLY A 95 5.93 11.11 21.56
CA GLY A 95 6.75 11.94 20.69
C GLY A 95 6.37 11.85 19.20
N LEU A 96 5.18 11.32 18.88
CA LEU A 96 4.73 11.11 17.51
C LEU A 96 3.88 12.29 17.03
N THR A 97 4.16 12.74 15.81
CA THR A 97 3.40 13.81 15.15
C THR A 97 2.42 13.21 14.15
N VAL A 98 1.17 13.66 14.19
CA VAL A 98 0.16 13.22 13.22
C VAL A 98 0.36 13.96 11.89
N PRO A 99 0.59 13.24 10.77
CA PRO A 99 0.63 13.86 9.45
C PRO A 99 -0.69 14.59 9.16
N ARG A 100 -0.62 15.79 8.56
CA ARG A 100 -1.80 16.67 8.35
C ARG A 100 -2.93 16.03 7.52
N ARG A 101 -2.62 14.98 6.77
CA ARG A 101 -3.53 14.26 5.88
C ARG A 101 -4.19 13.05 6.53
N LEU A 102 -3.90 12.79 7.80
CA LEU A 102 -4.44 11.67 8.55
C LEU A 102 -5.24 12.18 9.75
N ASP A 103 -6.40 11.58 9.98
CA ASP A 103 -7.16 11.76 11.20
C ASP A 103 -6.94 10.52 12.08
N THR A 104 -6.62 10.74 13.36
CA THR A 104 -6.20 9.66 14.26
C THR A 104 -7.01 9.62 15.53
N ARG A 105 -7.21 8.42 16.07
CA ARG A 105 -7.81 8.24 17.40
C ARG A 105 -7.09 7.13 18.17
N VAL A 106 -6.68 7.44 19.39
CA VAL A 106 -6.15 6.45 20.33
C VAL A 106 -7.26 6.08 21.31
N ASP A 107 -7.50 4.78 21.47
CA ASP A 107 -8.34 4.22 22.51
C ASP A 107 -7.49 3.28 23.37
N ARG A 108 -7.64 3.32 24.69
CA ARG A 108 -6.83 2.49 25.62
C ARG A 108 -7.60 1.97 26.83
N ASP A 109 -7.09 0.89 27.39
CA ASP A 109 -7.33 0.44 28.76
C ASP A 109 -6.03 -0.06 29.41
N LEU A 110 -6.16 -0.88 30.46
CA LEU A 110 -5.05 -1.43 31.22
C LEU A 110 -4.27 -2.51 30.47
N LEU A 111 -4.91 -3.19 29.52
CA LEU A 111 -4.35 -4.36 28.83
C LEU A 111 -4.18 -4.13 27.34
N THR A 112 -4.85 -3.14 26.77
CA THR A 112 -4.84 -2.86 25.34
C THR A 112 -4.71 -1.38 25.03
N THR A 113 -4.04 -1.08 23.93
CA THR A 113 -4.06 0.23 23.29
C THR A 113 -4.21 0.05 21.79
N THR A 114 -5.09 0.84 21.20
CA THR A 114 -5.33 0.81 19.75
C THR A 114 -5.24 2.20 19.17
N LEU A 115 -4.61 2.29 18.00
CA LEU A 115 -4.60 3.48 17.17
C LEU A 115 -5.39 3.19 15.90
N ARG A 116 -6.37 4.07 15.66
CA ARG A 116 -7.15 4.17 14.44
C ARG A 116 -6.59 5.30 13.60
N VAL A 117 -6.35 5.05 12.31
CA VAL A 117 -5.84 6.04 11.36
C VAL A 117 -6.74 6.06 10.12
N LEU A 118 -7.29 7.23 9.82
CA LEU A 118 -8.11 7.48 8.63
C LEU A 118 -7.39 8.50 7.76
N PRO A 119 -6.84 8.09 6.60
CA PRO A 119 -6.45 9.02 5.56
C PRO A 119 -7.61 9.96 5.20
N ARG A 120 -7.33 11.18 4.77
CA ARG A 120 -8.37 12.13 4.32
C ARG A 120 -8.90 11.79 2.92
N ARG A 121 -8.05 11.24 2.05
CA ARG A 121 -8.42 10.74 0.72
C ARG A 121 -8.54 9.21 0.72
N GLY A 122 -9.08 8.66 -0.37
CA GLY A 122 -9.33 7.23 -0.49
C GLY A 122 -10.45 6.69 0.42
N SER A 123 -10.68 5.38 0.34
CA SER A 123 -11.71 4.66 1.10
C SER A 123 -11.15 3.76 2.20
N GLU A 124 -9.83 3.73 2.36
CA GLU A 124 -9.15 2.83 3.29
C GLU A 124 -9.07 3.40 4.71
N ALA A 125 -9.10 2.51 5.69
CA ALA A 125 -8.81 2.82 7.08
C ALA A 125 -7.80 1.81 7.62
N TYR A 126 -7.06 2.25 8.62
CA TYR A 126 -5.97 1.51 9.22
C TYR A 126 -6.18 1.41 10.71
N LEU A 127 -5.82 0.26 11.27
CA LEU A 127 -5.96 -0.03 12.68
C LEU A 127 -4.75 -0.81 13.15
N VAL A 128 -4.26 -0.46 14.32
CA VAL A 128 -3.19 -1.18 15.00
C VAL A 128 -3.55 -1.29 16.47
N GLY A 129 -3.22 -2.43 17.06
CA GLY A 129 -3.41 -2.67 18.48
C GLY A 129 -2.20 -3.35 19.10
N ILE A 130 -1.95 -3.00 20.35
CA ILE A 130 -0.99 -3.65 21.23
C ILE A 130 -1.79 -4.19 22.40
N GLU A 131 -1.64 -5.47 22.70
CA GLU A 131 -2.25 -6.12 23.85
C GLU A 131 -1.19 -6.71 24.76
N ARG A 132 -1.49 -6.73 26.06
CA ARG A 132 -0.74 -7.48 27.06
C ARG A 132 -1.53 -8.73 27.42
N ARG A 133 -1.00 -9.90 27.08
CA ARG A 133 -1.62 -11.19 27.40
C ARG A 133 -0.59 -12.11 28.05
N GLY A 134 -0.90 -12.62 29.23
CA GLY A 134 -0.01 -13.56 29.94
C GLY A 134 1.39 -13.00 30.25
N GLY A 135 1.52 -11.68 30.42
CA GLY A 135 2.80 -11.02 30.65
C GLY A 135 3.60 -10.69 29.38
N GLN A 136 3.18 -11.16 28.21
CA GLN A 136 3.79 -10.84 26.93
C GLN A 136 3.01 -9.71 26.23
N LEU A 137 3.74 -8.85 25.53
CA LEU A 137 3.14 -7.88 24.61
C LEU A 137 3.08 -8.47 23.21
N THR A 138 1.92 -8.34 22.58
CA THR A 138 1.71 -8.70 21.17
C THR A 138 1.10 -7.50 20.45
N SER A 139 1.36 -7.40 19.15
CA SER A 139 0.78 -6.37 18.30
C SER A 139 0.13 -6.99 17.08
N TRP A 140 -0.87 -6.30 16.55
CA TRP A 140 -1.52 -6.63 15.31
C TRP A 140 -1.81 -5.34 14.55
N SER A 141 -1.82 -5.42 13.23
CA SER A 141 -2.19 -4.29 12.39
C SER A 141 -2.98 -4.76 11.17
N CYS A 142 -3.89 -3.92 10.71
CA CYS A 142 -4.75 -4.26 9.58
C CYS A 142 -5.26 -3.03 8.85
N ARG A 143 -5.73 -3.30 7.64
CA ARG A 143 -6.36 -2.36 6.73
C ARG A 143 -7.73 -2.89 6.33
N GLY A 144 -8.68 -1.98 6.29
CA GLY A 144 -10.00 -2.25 5.73
C GLY A 144 -10.59 -0.97 5.16
N ARG A 145 -11.91 -0.91 5.09
CA ARG A 145 -12.61 0.26 4.57
C ARG A 145 -13.07 1.19 5.68
N LYS A 146 -13.10 2.50 5.41
CA LYS A 146 -13.58 3.54 6.35
C LYS A 146 -15.03 3.35 6.76
N ASP A 147 -15.89 2.85 5.87
CA ASP A 147 -17.31 2.64 6.17
C ASP A 147 -17.54 1.48 7.16
N GLN A 148 -16.59 0.54 7.23
CA GLN A 148 -16.65 -0.60 8.14
C GLN A 148 -16.06 -0.29 9.52
N ILE A 149 -15.42 0.88 9.70
CA ILE A 149 -14.78 1.22 10.97
C ILE A 149 -15.80 1.84 11.93
N GLY A 150 -16.28 1.01 12.85
CA GLY A 150 -17.18 1.48 13.91
C GLY A 150 -16.49 2.39 14.94
N SER A 151 -17.29 3.10 15.74
CA SER A 151 -16.81 3.89 16.88
C SER A 151 -16.32 3.03 18.05
N ARG A 152 -16.77 1.78 18.12
CA ARG A 152 -16.41 0.83 19.18
C ARG A 152 -14.89 0.59 19.19
N ARG A 153 -14.35 0.43 20.40
CA ARG A 153 -12.98 -0.05 20.60
C ARG A 153 -12.82 -1.42 19.97
N GLN A 154 -11.70 -1.63 19.30
CA GLN A 154 -11.39 -2.90 18.67
C GLN A 154 -10.34 -3.62 19.52
N THR A 155 -10.53 -4.91 19.75
CA THR A 155 -9.56 -5.76 20.47
C THR A 155 -8.73 -6.61 19.52
N GLY A 156 -8.96 -6.47 18.21
CA GLY A 156 -8.32 -7.22 17.14
C GLY A 156 -8.68 -6.60 15.80
N CYS A 157 -8.24 -7.24 14.73
CA CYS A 157 -8.65 -6.85 13.38
C CYS A 157 -10.13 -7.18 13.14
N PRO A 158 -10.93 -6.22 12.66
CA PRO A 158 -12.31 -6.48 12.30
C PRO A 158 -12.41 -7.56 11.22
N GLU A 159 -13.55 -8.24 11.18
CA GLU A 159 -13.82 -9.24 10.15
C GLU A 159 -13.76 -8.63 8.74
N GLY A 160 -13.17 -9.35 7.80
CA GLY A 160 -12.99 -8.89 6.42
C GLY A 160 -11.83 -7.91 6.22
N TRP A 161 -11.12 -7.52 7.26
CA TRP A 161 -9.94 -6.66 7.15
C TRP A 161 -8.69 -7.48 6.80
N THR A 162 -7.80 -6.88 6.01
CA THR A 162 -6.53 -7.49 5.64
C THR A 162 -5.50 -7.21 6.72
N LEU A 163 -4.85 -8.25 7.23
CA LEU A 163 -3.69 -8.09 8.10
C LEU A 163 -2.56 -7.40 7.36
N LEU A 164 -1.91 -6.46 8.04
CA LEU A 164 -0.71 -5.79 7.55
C LEU A 164 0.50 -6.29 8.34
N ASP A 165 1.61 -6.46 7.64
CA ASP A 165 2.92 -6.59 8.27
C ASP A 165 3.59 -5.22 8.25
N VAL A 166 3.64 -4.57 9.41
CA VAL A 166 4.28 -3.27 9.62
C VAL A 166 5.42 -3.47 10.63
N GLN A 167 6.59 -3.86 10.12
CA GLN A 167 7.80 -4.11 10.91
C GLN A 167 8.60 -2.84 11.14
#